data_AF-A0A5E7XT89-F1
#
_entry.id   AF-A0A5E7XT89-F1
#
_cell.length_a   1.000
_cell.length_b   1.000
_cell.length_c   1.000
_cell.angle_alpha   90.00
_cell.angle_beta   90.00
_cell.angle_gamma   90.00
#
_symmetry.space_group_name_H-M   'P 1'
#
loop_
_entity.id
_entity.type
_entity.pdbx_description
1 polymer ?
#
loop_
_entity_poly.entity_id
_entity_poly.type
_entity_poly.pdbx_seq_one_letter_code
_entity_poly.pdbx_strand_id
1 'polypeptide(L)'
;MRLGRSAWWIAPGMVSLALFAFLLTRVDSDAAGRAYAAYGGVYIIASLLWLWLVENRAPDRWDMIGATMCIVGAGVILLAPRSAL
;
A
#
# COMPACT_ATOMS: atom_id res chain seq x y z
N MET A 1 -17.60 -3.50 -25.28
CA MET A 1 -18.75 -2.59 -25.07
C MET A 1 -18.32 -1.53 -24.08
N ARG A 2 -18.20 -0.27 -24.50
CA ARG A 2 -17.85 0.86 -23.62
C ARG A 2 -19.06 1.11 -22.72
N LEU A 3 -18.96 0.74 -21.45
CA LEU A 3 -20.02 0.90 -20.46
C LEU A 3 -20.40 2.39 -20.41
N GLY A 4 -21.61 2.72 -20.84
CA GLY A 4 -22.19 4.07 -20.91
C GLY A 4 -22.41 4.73 -19.55
N ARG A 5 -21.48 4.56 -18.61
CA ARG A 5 -21.51 5.18 -17.29
C ARG A 5 -20.71 6.47 -17.37
N SER A 6 -21.44 7.58 -17.27
CA SER A 6 -20.94 8.94 -17.40
C SER A 6 -19.59 9.12 -16.70
N ALA A 7 -18.65 9.77 -17.40
CA ALA A 7 -17.33 10.18 -16.88
C ALA A 7 -17.43 11.00 -15.57
N TRP A 8 -18.63 11.45 -15.21
CA TRP A 8 -18.98 12.00 -13.91
C TRP A 8 -18.68 11.08 -12.71
N TRP A 9 -18.64 9.75 -12.86
CA TRP A 9 -18.23 8.85 -11.77
C TRP A 9 -16.72 8.92 -11.50
N ILE A 10 -15.94 9.42 -12.45
CA ILE A 10 -14.50 9.63 -12.29
C ILE A 10 -14.23 10.90 -11.47
N ALA A 11 -15.16 11.87 -11.47
CA ALA A 11 -15.03 13.11 -10.72
C ALA A 11 -14.86 12.90 -9.19
N PRO A 12 -15.70 12.13 -8.47
CA PRO A 12 -15.46 11.85 -7.06
C PRO A 12 -14.18 11.04 -6.83
N GLY A 13 -13.81 10.16 -7.78
CA GLY A 13 -12.54 9.44 -7.74
C GLY A 13 -11.34 10.39 -7.82
N MET A 14 -11.35 11.35 -8.74
CA MET A 14 -10.31 12.37 -8.87
C MET A 14 -10.25 13.29 -7.66
N VAL A 15 -11.40 13.70 -7.11
CA VAL A 15 -11.43 14.54 -5.90
C VAL A 15 -10.84 13.78 -4.72
N SER A 16 -11.18 12.50 -4.54
CA SER A 16 -10.58 11.65 -3.50
C SER A 16 -9.06 11.49 -3.68
N LEU A 17 -8.60 11.31 -4.93
CA LEU A 17 -7.18 11.19 -5.26
C LEU A 17 -6.41 12.50 -5.02
N ALA A 18 -6.99 13.64 -5.41
CA ALA A 18 -6.42 14.96 -5.19
C ALA A 18 -6.36 15.32 -3.71
N LEU A 19 -7.40 14.96 -2.94
CA LEU A 19 -7.40 15.13 -1.49
C LEU A 19 -6.29 14.28 -0.86
N PHE A 20 -6.14 13.03 -1.28
CA PHE A 20 -5.09 12.14 -0.80
C PHE A 20 -3.70 12.72 -1.06
N ALA A 21 -3.42 13.18 -2.29
CA ALA A 21 -2.16 13.84 -2.65
C ALA A 21 -1.92 15.13 -1.84
N PHE A 22 -2.97 15.93 -1.61
CA PHE A 22 -2.89 17.15 -0.81
C PHE A 22 -2.59 16.85 0.67
N LEU A 23 -3.24 15.84 1.24
CA LEU A 23 -2.94 15.37 2.60
C LEU A 23 -1.52 14.80 2.70
N LEU A 24 -1.05 14.08 1.67
CA LEU A 24 0.33 13.57 1.58
C LEU A 24 1.38 14.69 1.66
N THR A 25 1.05 15.85 1.11
CA THR A 25 1.92 17.04 1.10
C THR A 25 1.95 17.75 2.46
N ARG A 26 0.92 17.53 3.30
CA ARG A 26 0.73 18.24 4.58
C ARG A 26 1.19 17.44 5.81
N VAL A 27 1.42 16.14 5.66
CA VAL A 27 2.06 15.32 6.69
C VAL A 27 3.57 15.46 6.54
N ASP A 28 4.27 15.76 7.63
CA ASP A 28 5.75 15.70 7.67
C ASP A 28 6.21 14.42 6.96
N SER A 29 6.87 14.59 5.81
CA SER A 29 7.19 13.54 4.83
C SER A 29 7.90 12.33 5.46
N ASP A 30 8.51 12.56 6.61
CA ASP A 30 9.16 11.63 7.52
C ASP A 30 8.26 10.60 8.18
N ALA A 31 7.15 11.04 8.75
CA ALA A 31 6.23 10.21 9.51
C ALA A 31 5.16 9.61 8.60
N ALA A 32 4.75 10.36 7.56
CA ALA A 32 3.83 9.89 6.54
C ALA A 32 4.38 8.65 5.83
N GLY A 33 5.61 8.74 5.29
CA GLY A 33 6.23 7.64 4.55
C GLY A 33 6.35 6.35 5.38
N ARG A 34 6.69 6.49 6.66
CA ARG A 34 6.77 5.36 7.61
C ARG A 34 5.41 4.74 7.90
N ALA A 35 4.37 5.56 8.08
CA ALA A 35 3.01 5.07 8.29
C ALA A 35 2.50 4.31 7.05
N TYR A 36 2.65 4.86 5.85
CA TYR A 36 2.25 4.18 4.61
C TYR A 36 3.00 2.88 4.38
N ALA A 37 4.30 2.83 4.67
CA ALA A 37 5.10 1.60 4.57
C ALA A 37 4.62 0.52 5.56
N ALA A 38 4.32 0.89 6.81
CA ALA A 38 3.79 -0.03 7.80
C ALA A 38 2.40 -0.57 7.40
N TYR A 39 1.48 0.30 6.96
CA TYR A 39 0.17 -0.13 6.49
C TYR A 39 0.26 -1.06 5.27
N GLY A 40 1.13 -0.74 4.31
CA GLY A 40 1.36 -1.59 3.14
C GLY A 40 1.89 -2.98 3.51
N GLY A 41 2.86 -3.05 4.44
CA GLY A 41 3.38 -4.33 4.93
C GLY A 41 2.33 -5.15 5.67
N VAL A 42 1.56 -4.53 6.57
CA VAL A 42 0.47 -5.19 7.31
C VAL A 42 -0.62 -5.71 6.36
N TYR A 43 -0.98 -4.93 5.33
CA TYR A 43 -1.96 -5.34 4.33
C TYR A 43 -1.51 -6.60 3.58
N ILE A 44 -0.25 -6.67 3.15
CA ILE A 44 0.28 -7.83 2.43
C ILE A 44 0.24 -9.09 3.31
N ILE A 45 0.66 -8.98 4.57
CA ILE A 45 0.59 -10.11 5.52
C ILE A 45 -0.87 -10.55 5.71
N ALA A 46 -1.78 -9.60 5.93
CA ALA A 46 -3.20 -9.89 6.14
C ALA A 46 -3.83 -10.56 4.90
N SER A 47 -3.53 -10.11 3.69
CA SER A 47 -4.02 -10.73 2.45
C SER A 47 -3.51 -12.17 2.28
N LEU A 48 -2.24 -12.45 2.57
CA LEU A 48 -1.69 -13.81 2.50
C LEU A 48 -2.28 -14.73 3.57
N LEU A 49 -2.44 -14.20 4.79
CA LEU A 49 -3.07 -14.94 5.89
C LEU A 49 -4.51 -15.29 5.54
N TRP A 50 -5.24 -14.36 4.93
CA TRP A 50 -6.61 -14.57 4.47
C TRP A 50 -6.70 -15.62 3.36
N LEU A 51 -5.85 -15.53 2.34
CA LEU A 51 -5.77 -16.51 1.26
C LEU A 51 -5.54 -17.94 1.82
N TRP A 52 -4.69 -18.03 2.84
CA TRP A 52 -4.38 -19.30 3.47
C TRP A 52 -5.52 -19.84 4.35
N LEU A 53 -6.10 -19.00 5.22
CA LEU A 53 -7.11 -19.39 6.20
C LEU A 53 -8.51 -19.56 5.60
N VAL A 54 -8.91 -18.67 4.69
CA VAL A 54 -10.28 -18.60 4.15
C VAL A 54 -10.39 -19.35 2.83
N GLU A 55 -9.39 -19.22 1.96
CA GLU A 55 -9.41 -19.86 0.63
C GLU A 55 -8.72 -21.23 0.61
N ASN A 56 -8.10 -21.68 1.73
CA ASN A 56 -7.29 -22.91 1.81
C ASN A 56 -6.23 -23.03 0.69
N ARG A 57 -5.84 -21.90 0.10
CA ARG A 57 -4.81 -21.79 -0.91
C ARG A 57 -3.52 -21.46 -0.19
N ALA A 58 -2.62 -22.44 -0.10
CA ALA A 58 -1.29 -22.19 0.40
C ALA A 58 -0.62 -21.13 -0.49
N PRO A 59 -0.07 -20.04 0.08
CA PRO A 59 0.63 -19.03 -0.69
C PRO A 59 1.78 -19.69 -1.45
N ASP A 60 1.90 -19.39 -2.74
CA ASP A 60 2.92 -20.00 -3.57
C ASP A 60 4.31 -19.48 -3.16
N ARG A 61 5.38 -20.20 -3.57
CA ARG A 61 6.76 -19.76 -3.36
C ARG A 61 7.00 -18.36 -3.94
N TRP A 62 6.32 -18.03 -5.04
CA TRP A 62 6.34 -16.70 -5.64
C TRP A 62 5.65 -15.63 -4.78
N ASP A 63 4.51 -15.97 -4.16
CA ASP A 63 3.80 -15.08 -3.24
C ASP A 63 4.66 -14.79 -2.00
N MET A 64 5.32 -15.82 -1.47
CA MET A 64 6.24 -15.67 -0.34
C MET A 64 7.45 -14.78 -0.68
N ILE A 65 8.04 -14.93 -1.87
CA ILE A 65 9.16 -14.08 -2.32
C ILE A 65 8.69 -12.62 -2.45
N GLY A 66 7.54 -12.40 -3.08
CA GLY A 66 6.94 -11.07 -3.20
C GLY A 66 6.63 -10.44 -1.84
N ALA A 67 6.03 -11.20 -0.93
CA ALA A 67 5.73 -10.77 0.43
C ALA A 67 7.00 -10.37 1.18
N THR A 68 8.04 -11.19 1.10
CA THR A 68 9.34 -10.93 1.74
C THR A 68 9.96 -9.66 1.17
N MET A 69 9.94 -9.48 -0.15
CA MET A 69 10.46 -8.28 -0.80
C MET A 69 9.71 -7.01 -0.37
N CYS A 70 8.39 -7.07 -0.26
CA CYS A 70 7.58 -5.96 0.22
C CYS A 70 7.79 -5.64 1.70
N ILE A 71 7.90 -6.67 2.56
CA ILE A 71 8.18 -6.48 3.99
C ILE A 71 9.59 -5.91 4.18
N VAL A 72 10.58 -6.39 3.42
CA VAL A 72 11.94 -5.84 3.44
C VAL A 72 11.92 -4.39 2.96
N GLY A 73 11.21 -4.06 1.89
CA GLY A 73 11.05 -2.68 1.42
C GLY A 73 10.38 -1.76 2.45
N ALA A 74 9.33 -2.24 3.11
CA ALA A 74 8.68 -1.53 4.22
C ALA A 74 9.62 -1.35 5.41
N GLY A 75 10.41 -2.37 5.74
CA GLY A 75 11.45 -2.34 6.76
C GLY A 75 12.54 -1.33 6.45
N VAL A 76 12.99 -1.26 5.19
CA VAL A 76 13.95 -0.24 4.73
C VAL A 76 13.37 1.16 4.90
N ILE A 77 12.11 1.42 4.56
CA ILE A 77 11.49 2.74 4.77
C ILE A 77 11.33 3.07 6.27
N LEU A 78 11.03 2.07 7.09
CA LEU A 78 10.87 2.23 8.54
C LEU A 78 12.20 2.45 9.28
N LEU A 79 13.26 1.77 8.84
CA LEU A 79 14.58 1.69 9.48
C LEU A 79 15.64 2.55 8.76
N ALA A 80 15.34 3.15 7.61
CA ALA A 80 16.26 4.00 6.86
C ALA A 80 16.86 5.05 7.80
N PRO A 81 18.16 4.93 8.13
CA PRO A 81 18.81 5.89 9.01
C PRO A 81 19.01 7.15 8.19
N ARG A 82 18.23 8.18 8.51
CA ARG A 82 18.53 9.53 8.05
C ARG A 82 19.58 10.06 9.00
N SER A 83 20.81 9.61 8.78
CA SER A 83 22.00 10.28 9.26
C SER A 83 21.91 11.71 8.74
N ALA A 84 21.44 12.60 9.63
CA ALA A 84 21.61 14.02 9.47
C ALA A 84 23.10 14.28 9.25
N LEU A 85 23.44 14.72 8.05
CA LEU A 85 24.69 15.35 7.69
C LEU A 85 24.33 16.59 6.87
#